data_AF-A0A662L2T1-F1
#
_entry.id   AF-A0A662L2T1-F1
#
_cell.length_a   1.000
_cell.length_b   1.000
_cell.length_c   1.000
_cell.angle_alpha   90.00
_cell.angle_beta   90.00
_cell.angle_gamma   90.00
#
_symmetry.space_group_name_H-M   'P 1'
#
loop_
_entity.id
_entity.type
_entity.pdbx_description
1 polymer ?
#
loop_
_entity_poly.entity_id
_entity_poly.type
_entity_poly.pdbx_seq_one_letter_code
_entity_poly.pdbx_strand_id
1 'polypeptide(L)'
;TGYDAEDCSALIARTIFYNEIIEKFGSWKENATVQTGTGIEFQYIPIITPLVNKLKSIIGFGPTRQEPIKFPTGESKFINMRLCNNFKKNGFNVFSAFRLEAQREGLIMDRKGGEYQLESNYIFAFNHGTYYLFEAGDMLEFDQFGLGLKTGLSGKGSFDVRHVINMPFKPSVAFIESCLVGKIEGLLPENCLSQAYLHAGVNAFIAATRYTADPGYLEPGLIFKGFGIYGYINATKNLWLYGKYPDLHFGALLAEDFILDLIENNSTVGMALRNAKNKYLPKDANSTFLWTPPLCMQLKETKALDKKYVCLHEFILYGDPAFNPWNKLID
;
A
#
# COMPACT_ATOMS: atom_id res chain seq x y z
N THR A 1 -13.73 -16.39 -6.80
CA THR A 1 -13.13 -15.12 -7.25
C THR A 1 -14.00 -14.57 -8.35
N GLY A 2 -14.32 -13.28 -8.30
CA GLY A 2 -15.32 -12.66 -9.18
C GLY A 2 -16.73 -12.71 -8.59
N TYR A 3 -17.68 -12.06 -9.27
CA TYR A 3 -19.07 -11.95 -8.84
C TYR A 3 -19.88 -13.20 -9.18
N ASP A 4 -19.65 -13.77 -10.37
CA ASP A 4 -20.45 -14.87 -10.91
C ASP A 4 -19.63 -15.78 -11.84
N ALA A 5 -20.34 -16.61 -12.62
CA ALA A 5 -19.72 -17.54 -13.57
C ALA A 5 -19.07 -16.83 -14.76
N GLU A 6 -19.55 -15.66 -15.17
CA GLU A 6 -18.97 -14.88 -16.28
C GLU A 6 -17.63 -14.31 -15.86
N ASP A 7 -17.55 -13.74 -14.65
CA ASP A 7 -16.28 -13.26 -14.08
C ASP A 7 -15.27 -14.40 -13.90
N CYS A 8 -15.73 -15.57 -13.43
CA CYS A 8 -14.88 -16.74 -13.28
C CYS A 8 -14.33 -17.20 -14.65
N SER A 9 -15.20 -17.28 -15.65
CA SER A 9 -14.83 -17.61 -17.03
C SER A 9 -13.85 -16.59 -17.62
N ALA A 10 -14.08 -15.29 -17.40
CA ALA A 10 -13.21 -14.22 -17.86
C ALA A 10 -11.82 -14.28 -17.20
N LEU A 11 -11.76 -14.57 -15.88
CA LEU A 11 -10.50 -14.74 -15.16
C LEU A 11 -9.71 -15.96 -15.67
N ILE A 12 -10.39 -17.08 -15.91
CA ILE A 12 -9.76 -18.28 -16.51
C ILE A 12 -9.22 -17.96 -17.90
N ALA A 13 -10.05 -17.35 -18.76
CA ALA A 13 -9.68 -17.03 -20.12
C ALA A 13 -8.46 -16.08 -20.17
N ARG A 14 -8.46 -14.99 -19.40
CA ARG A 14 -7.35 -14.03 -19.41
C ARG A 14 -6.09 -14.55 -18.72
N THR A 15 -6.20 -15.59 -17.87
CA THR A 15 -5.03 -16.30 -17.31
C THR A 15 -4.43 -17.25 -18.35
N ILE A 16 -5.24 -18.08 -19.01
CA ILE A 16 -4.78 -19.05 -20.01
C ILE A 16 -4.19 -18.33 -21.24
N PHE A 17 -4.90 -17.33 -21.75
CA PHE A 17 -4.50 -16.57 -22.94
C PHE A 17 -3.69 -15.31 -22.59
N TYR A 18 -3.08 -15.24 -21.40
CA TYR A 18 -2.40 -14.04 -20.93
C TYR A 18 -1.33 -13.54 -21.91
N ASN A 19 -0.47 -14.43 -22.41
CA ASN A 19 0.60 -14.06 -23.34
C ASN A 19 0.04 -13.46 -24.65
N GLU A 20 -0.98 -14.09 -25.24
CA GLU A 20 -1.63 -13.60 -26.47
C GLU A 20 -2.35 -12.26 -26.26
N ILE A 21 -2.90 -12.04 -25.07
CA ILE A 21 -3.57 -10.79 -24.71
C ILE A 21 -2.53 -9.69 -24.49
N ILE A 22 -1.48 -9.97 -23.71
CA ILE A 22 -0.51 -8.97 -23.28
C ILE A 22 0.38 -8.47 -24.42
N GLU A 23 0.68 -9.32 -25.41
CA GLU A 23 1.43 -8.95 -26.62
C GLU A 23 0.74 -7.83 -27.41
N LYS A 24 -0.60 -7.80 -27.41
CA LYS A 24 -1.39 -6.75 -28.09
C LYS A 24 -1.22 -5.37 -27.43
N PHE A 25 -0.72 -5.32 -26.20
CA PHE A 25 -0.50 -4.07 -25.46
C PHE A 25 0.95 -3.56 -25.53
N GLY A 26 1.84 -4.24 -26.27
CA GLY A 26 3.20 -3.76 -26.53
C GLY A 26 3.99 -3.47 -25.25
N SER A 27 4.56 -2.27 -25.15
CA SER A 27 5.37 -1.83 -24.01
C SER A 27 4.57 -1.62 -22.71
N TRP A 28 3.24 -1.65 -22.74
CA TRP A 28 2.43 -1.52 -21.53
C TRP A 28 2.77 -2.57 -20.47
N LYS A 29 3.16 -3.78 -20.88
CA LYS A 29 3.56 -4.88 -19.98
C LYS A 29 4.79 -4.56 -19.11
N GLU A 30 5.56 -3.57 -19.54
CA GLU A 30 6.79 -3.08 -18.90
C GLU A 30 6.53 -1.89 -17.97
N ASN A 31 5.27 -1.52 -17.76
CA ASN A 31 4.90 -0.45 -16.87
C ASN A 31 4.56 -0.98 -15.46
N ALA A 32 5.00 -0.25 -14.45
CA ALA A 32 4.63 -0.46 -13.06
C ALA A 32 4.23 0.86 -12.40
N THR A 33 3.33 0.81 -11.42
CA THR A 33 3.02 1.96 -10.56
C THR A 33 3.29 1.64 -9.10
N VAL A 34 3.84 2.64 -8.40
CA VAL A 34 4.06 2.61 -6.96
C VAL A 34 3.37 3.83 -6.37
N GLN A 35 2.34 3.56 -5.57
CA GLN A 35 1.46 4.57 -5.00
C GLN A 35 1.52 4.49 -3.49
N THR A 36 1.77 5.60 -2.81
CA THR A 36 1.86 5.60 -1.34
C THR A 36 1.17 6.84 -0.79
N GLY A 37 0.15 6.62 0.02
CA GLY A 37 -0.65 7.67 0.63
C GLY A 37 -0.07 8.19 1.94
N THR A 38 -0.86 9.01 2.60
CA THR A 38 -0.58 9.54 3.93
C THR A 38 -0.86 8.52 5.04
N GLY A 39 -1.28 7.29 4.70
CA GLY A 39 -1.81 6.27 5.61
C GLY A 39 -0.92 5.93 6.80
N ILE A 40 0.40 6.02 6.61
CA ILE A 40 1.42 5.70 7.62
C ILE A 40 2.22 6.93 8.05
N GLU A 41 1.81 8.13 7.65
CA GLU A 41 2.49 9.37 8.03
C GLU A 41 1.90 9.89 9.33
N PHE A 42 2.30 9.32 10.47
CA PHE A 42 1.77 9.68 11.78
C PHE A 42 2.87 9.87 12.82
N GLN A 43 2.73 10.91 13.63
CA GLN A 43 3.67 11.14 14.72
C GLN A 43 3.01 11.80 15.92
N TYR A 44 3.48 11.43 17.11
CA TYR A 44 3.18 12.17 18.34
C TYR A 44 4.19 13.31 18.47
N ILE A 45 3.69 14.54 18.45
CA ILE A 45 4.50 15.73 18.67
C ILE A 45 4.23 16.23 20.10
N PRO A 46 5.24 16.26 20.99
CA PRO A 46 5.08 16.83 22.32
C PRO A 46 4.44 18.21 22.25
N ILE A 47 3.55 18.52 23.20
CA ILE A 47 2.80 19.79 23.29
C ILE A 47 1.75 19.95 22.17
N ILE A 48 2.11 19.82 20.90
CA ILE A 48 1.17 20.00 19.77
C ILE A 48 0.07 18.94 19.79
N THR A 49 0.43 17.65 19.89
CA THR A 49 -0.57 16.57 19.87
C THR A 49 -1.56 16.67 21.05
N PRO A 50 -1.14 16.89 22.32
CA PRO A 50 -2.06 17.19 23.41
C PRO A 50 -2.99 18.39 23.17
N LEU A 51 -2.46 19.49 22.62
CA LEU A 51 -3.24 20.69 22.33
C LEU A 51 -4.29 20.43 21.26
N VAL A 52 -3.91 19.75 20.17
CA VAL A 52 -4.81 19.37 19.08
C VAL A 52 -5.88 18.40 19.57
N ASN A 53 -5.53 17.39 20.38
CA ASN A 53 -6.51 16.46 20.94
C ASN A 53 -7.48 17.17 21.92
N LYS A 54 -6.99 18.15 22.71
CA LYS A 54 -7.87 19.00 23.51
C LYS A 54 -8.80 19.85 22.64
N LEU A 55 -8.29 20.41 21.54
CA LEU A 55 -9.10 21.16 20.58
C LEU A 55 -10.18 20.27 19.95
N LYS A 56 -9.84 19.05 19.51
CA LYS A 56 -10.79 18.05 18.97
C LYS A 56 -11.95 17.79 19.92
N SER A 57 -11.66 17.65 21.21
CA SER A 57 -12.69 17.45 22.25
C SER A 57 -13.64 18.64 22.41
N ILE A 58 -13.17 19.86 22.13
CA ILE A 58 -13.96 21.10 22.23
C ILE A 58 -14.81 21.32 20.98
N ILE A 59 -14.31 20.97 19.79
CA ILE A 59 -14.97 21.21 18.50
C ILE A 59 -15.95 20.10 18.07
N GLY A 60 -16.28 19.15 18.97
CA GLY A 60 -17.36 18.17 18.75
C GLY A 60 -16.93 16.79 18.23
N PHE A 61 -15.64 16.44 18.20
CA PHE A 61 -15.18 15.09 17.86
C PHE A 61 -15.25 14.08 19.03
N GLY A 62 -15.93 14.45 20.13
CA GLY A 62 -16.04 13.61 21.33
C GLY A 62 -14.74 13.49 22.12
N PRO A 63 -14.69 12.66 23.19
CA PRO A 63 -13.47 12.37 23.90
C PRO A 63 -12.50 11.62 22.98
N THR A 64 -11.55 12.33 22.38
CA THR A 64 -10.51 11.73 21.56
C THR A 64 -9.48 11.05 22.45
N ARG A 65 -9.15 9.78 22.16
CA ARG A 65 -7.92 9.16 22.68
C ARG A 65 -6.74 10.06 22.35
N GLN A 66 -5.63 9.95 23.10
CA GLN A 66 -4.38 10.57 22.66
C GLN A 66 -3.97 9.90 21.35
N GLU A 67 -4.37 10.48 20.23
CA GLU A 67 -4.08 10.00 18.89
C GLU A 67 -2.90 10.78 18.32
N PRO A 68 -2.03 10.12 17.54
CA PRO A 68 -0.95 10.80 16.85
C PRO A 68 -1.55 11.70 15.75
N ILE A 69 -0.83 12.75 15.37
CA ILE A 69 -1.27 13.60 14.26
C ILE A 69 -0.62 13.14 12.96
N LYS A 70 -1.23 13.48 11.82
CA LYS A 70 -0.59 13.26 10.53
C LYS A 70 0.70 14.08 10.46
N PHE A 71 1.83 13.45 10.19
CA PHE A 71 3.12 14.13 10.17
C PHE A 71 4.01 13.56 9.07
N PRO A 72 4.73 14.39 8.28
CA PRO A 72 5.69 13.95 7.26
C PRO A 72 6.91 13.27 7.90
N THR A 73 6.76 12.03 8.33
CA THR A 73 7.85 11.19 8.82
C THR A 73 8.77 10.74 7.68
N GLY A 74 8.22 10.64 6.47
CA GLY A 74 8.92 10.19 5.27
C GLY A 74 8.81 8.70 5.01
N GLU A 75 8.17 7.92 5.88
CA GLU A 75 8.02 6.48 5.71
C GLU A 75 7.42 6.14 4.34
N SER A 76 6.23 6.67 4.05
CA SER A 76 5.57 6.51 2.75
C SER A 76 6.46 6.92 1.58
N LYS A 77 7.24 8.00 1.74
CA LYS A 77 8.12 8.51 0.68
C LYS A 77 9.23 7.51 0.38
N PHE A 78 9.93 7.01 1.40
CA PHE A 78 11.07 6.12 1.19
C PHE A 78 10.65 4.73 0.74
N ILE A 79 9.50 4.21 1.21
CA ILE A 79 8.88 3.01 0.65
C ILE A 79 8.66 3.19 -0.85
N ASN A 80 8.02 4.29 -1.25
CA ASN A 80 7.76 4.59 -2.65
C ASN A 80 9.04 4.62 -3.47
N MET A 81 10.03 5.38 -3.03
CA MET A 81 11.30 5.52 -3.74
C MET A 81 12.06 4.20 -3.85
N ARG A 82 12.04 3.36 -2.81
CA ARG A 82 12.72 2.05 -2.78
C ARG A 82 12.07 1.08 -3.77
N LEU A 83 10.75 0.93 -3.71
CA LEU A 83 10.01 0.07 -4.64
C LEU A 83 10.11 0.56 -6.09
N CYS A 84 10.03 1.88 -6.31
CA CYS A 84 10.28 2.47 -7.63
C CYS A 84 11.66 2.10 -8.16
N ASN A 85 12.69 2.19 -7.32
CA ASN A 85 14.04 1.82 -7.69
C ASN A 85 14.17 0.32 -8.01
N ASN A 86 13.49 -0.56 -7.26
CA ASN A 86 13.49 -2.00 -7.53
C ASN A 86 12.89 -2.33 -8.91
N PHE A 87 11.75 -1.73 -9.25
CA PHE A 87 11.16 -1.86 -10.59
C PHE A 87 12.08 -1.30 -11.68
N LYS A 88 12.60 -0.06 -11.51
CA LYS A 88 13.50 0.58 -12.49
C LYS A 88 14.76 -0.23 -12.76
N LYS A 89 15.40 -0.77 -11.72
CA LYS A 89 16.59 -1.63 -11.85
C LYS A 89 16.33 -2.89 -12.67
N ASN A 90 15.08 -3.33 -12.71
CA ASN A 90 14.66 -4.51 -13.45
C ASN A 90 14.06 -4.18 -14.84
N GLY A 91 14.16 -2.93 -15.29
CA GLY A 91 13.81 -2.50 -16.65
C GLY A 91 12.37 -2.00 -16.82
N PHE A 92 11.63 -1.79 -15.74
CA PHE A 92 10.28 -1.23 -15.83
C PHE A 92 10.29 0.29 -16.04
N ASN A 93 9.32 0.77 -16.83
CA ASN A 93 8.88 2.16 -16.77
C ASN A 93 7.98 2.34 -15.53
N VAL A 94 8.32 3.29 -14.65
CA VAL A 94 7.69 3.37 -13.32
C VAL A 94 6.96 4.69 -13.12
N PHE A 95 5.66 4.59 -12.88
CA PHE A 95 4.79 5.69 -12.48
C PHE A 95 4.71 5.80 -10.95
N SER A 96 5.36 6.83 -10.42
CA SER A 96 5.38 7.11 -8.98
C SER A 96 4.29 8.12 -8.64
N ALA A 97 3.46 7.83 -7.64
CA ALA A 97 2.53 8.81 -7.08
C ALA A 97 2.61 8.82 -5.55
N PHE A 98 2.69 10.03 -4.98
CA PHE A 98 2.86 10.22 -3.54
C PHE A 98 1.74 11.07 -2.93
N ARG A 99 1.24 10.66 -1.77
CA ARG A 99 0.18 11.33 -1.02
C ARG A 99 -1.06 11.54 -1.88
N LEU A 100 -1.49 12.78 -2.04
CA LEU A 100 -2.72 13.05 -2.75
C LEU A 100 -2.61 12.74 -4.24
N GLU A 101 -1.44 12.81 -4.87
CA GLU A 101 -1.24 12.41 -6.27
C GLU A 101 -1.65 10.94 -6.52
N ALA A 102 -1.50 10.09 -5.49
CA ALA A 102 -1.88 8.69 -5.52
C ALA A 102 -3.39 8.45 -5.41
N GLN A 103 -4.22 9.50 -5.28
CA GLN A 103 -5.66 9.34 -5.41
C GLN A 103 -6.07 8.98 -6.84
N ARG A 104 -7.20 8.27 -6.97
CA ARG A 104 -7.73 7.82 -8.25
C ARG A 104 -7.93 8.99 -9.21
N GLU A 105 -8.65 10.00 -8.73
CA GLU A 105 -9.02 11.22 -9.45
C GLU A 105 -9.11 12.41 -8.48
N GLY A 106 -9.16 13.64 -9.01
CA GLY A 106 -9.33 14.86 -8.22
C GLY A 106 -10.04 15.97 -8.96
N LEU A 107 -10.37 17.05 -8.23
CA LEU A 107 -11.15 18.17 -8.75
C LEU A 107 -10.31 19.38 -9.17
N ILE A 108 -9.25 19.68 -8.41
CA ILE A 108 -8.52 20.96 -8.51
C ILE A 108 -7.01 20.75 -8.73
N MET A 109 -6.49 19.57 -8.38
CA MET A 109 -5.08 19.23 -8.54
C MET A 109 -4.94 17.95 -9.34
N ASP A 110 -3.83 17.83 -10.04
CA ASP A 110 -3.50 16.67 -10.85
C ASP A 110 -3.44 15.41 -9.96
N ARG A 111 -4.24 14.40 -10.30
CA ARG A 111 -4.37 13.12 -9.60
C ARG A 111 -4.20 12.03 -10.64
N LYS A 112 -3.14 11.25 -10.47
CA LYS A 112 -2.71 10.29 -11.49
C LYS A 112 -2.82 8.87 -11.02
N GLY A 113 -3.26 8.63 -9.78
CA GLY A 113 -3.37 7.29 -9.24
C GLY A 113 -4.18 6.35 -10.13
N GLY A 114 -5.35 6.79 -10.60
CA GLY A 114 -6.22 5.97 -11.45
C GLY A 114 -5.60 5.71 -12.82
N GLU A 115 -5.13 6.78 -13.47
CA GLU A 115 -4.42 6.72 -14.76
C GLU A 115 -3.21 5.77 -14.68
N TYR A 116 -2.37 5.93 -13.66
CA TYR A 116 -1.17 5.12 -13.48
C TYR A 116 -1.48 3.65 -13.22
N GLN A 117 -2.58 3.33 -12.52
CA GLN A 117 -3.00 1.94 -12.37
C GLN A 117 -3.48 1.34 -13.70
N LEU A 118 -4.23 2.08 -14.52
CA LEU A 118 -4.66 1.63 -15.85
C LEU A 118 -3.49 1.43 -16.82
N GLU A 119 -2.45 2.24 -16.68
CA GLU A 119 -1.23 2.17 -17.48
C GLU A 119 -0.19 1.17 -16.95
N SER A 120 -0.47 0.40 -15.90
CA SER A 120 0.51 -0.50 -15.27
C SER A 120 0.13 -1.97 -15.27
N ASN A 121 1.10 -2.80 -15.63
CA ASN A 121 1.02 -4.26 -15.48
C ASN A 121 1.26 -4.70 -14.02
N TYR A 122 2.08 -3.96 -13.28
CA TYR A 122 2.28 -4.16 -11.85
C TYR A 122 1.83 -2.94 -11.07
N ILE A 123 0.93 -3.17 -10.11
CA ILE A 123 0.34 -2.12 -9.30
C ILE A 123 0.72 -2.39 -7.85
N PHE A 124 1.44 -1.45 -7.24
CA PHE A 124 1.60 -1.39 -5.80
C PHE A 124 0.92 -0.14 -5.27
N ALA A 125 0.06 -0.29 -4.25
CA ALA A 125 -0.51 0.84 -3.53
C ALA A 125 -0.45 0.61 -2.02
N PHE A 126 0.03 1.60 -1.27
CA PHE A 126 0.02 1.62 0.19
C PHE A 126 -0.80 2.81 0.71
N ASN A 127 -2.03 2.52 1.13
CA ASN A 127 -3.05 3.53 1.42
C ASN A 127 -3.91 3.15 2.64
N HIS A 128 -4.83 4.05 3.01
CA HIS A 128 -5.88 3.73 3.98
C HIS A 128 -7.00 2.98 3.29
N GLY A 129 -7.54 1.94 3.93
CA GLY A 129 -8.55 1.11 3.30
C GLY A 129 -9.59 0.55 4.25
N THR A 130 -10.65 0.08 3.61
CA THR A 130 -11.69 -0.80 4.15
C THR A 130 -12.09 -1.77 3.04
N TYR A 131 -12.99 -2.71 3.32
CA TYR A 131 -13.33 -3.78 2.38
C TYR A 131 -13.91 -3.30 1.03
N TYR A 132 -14.46 -2.09 0.96
CA TYR A 132 -15.08 -1.53 -0.24
C TYR A 132 -14.33 -0.33 -0.84
N LEU A 133 -13.26 0.16 -0.22
CA LEU A 133 -12.45 1.26 -0.77
C LEU A 133 -11.02 1.30 -0.22
N PHE A 134 -10.13 1.95 -0.97
CA PHE A 134 -8.94 2.58 -0.38
C PHE A 134 -8.73 4.00 -0.90
N GLU A 135 -8.00 4.79 -0.13
CA GLU A 135 -7.72 6.20 -0.41
C GLU A 135 -6.34 6.64 0.10
N ALA A 136 -5.67 7.49 -0.67
CA ALA A 136 -4.33 7.97 -0.33
C ALA A 136 -4.31 9.18 0.62
N GLY A 137 -5.47 9.82 0.87
CA GLY A 137 -5.66 10.93 1.81
C GLY A 137 -6.82 11.85 1.41
N ASP A 138 -7.25 12.76 2.29
CA ASP A 138 -8.33 13.69 1.92
C ASP A 138 -7.91 14.60 0.75
N MET A 139 -8.77 14.74 -0.25
CA MET A 139 -8.52 15.44 -1.52
C MET A 139 -8.00 16.88 -1.37
N LEU A 140 -8.19 17.48 -0.21
CA LEU A 140 -7.80 18.86 0.12
C LEU A 140 -6.69 18.96 1.19
N GLU A 141 -6.05 17.87 1.59
CA GLU A 141 -4.91 17.89 2.53
C GLU A 141 -5.23 18.47 3.93
N PHE A 142 -6.51 18.74 4.25
CA PHE A 142 -6.93 19.43 5.48
C PHE A 142 -6.83 18.59 6.76
N ASP A 143 -6.49 17.30 6.65
CA ASP A 143 -6.36 16.41 7.80
C ASP A 143 -4.93 16.30 8.35
N GLN A 144 -4.07 17.30 8.12
CA GLN A 144 -2.73 17.36 8.72
C GLN A 144 -2.76 17.28 10.27
N PHE A 145 -3.87 17.66 10.90
CA PHE A 145 -4.05 17.59 12.35
C PHE A 145 -4.81 16.33 12.82
N GLY A 146 -5.15 15.41 11.91
CA GLY A 146 -5.94 14.22 12.23
C GLY A 146 -7.33 14.57 12.79
N LEU A 147 -7.89 15.72 12.40
CA LEU A 147 -9.22 16.16 12.79
C LEU A 147 -10.32 15.28 12.18
N GLY A 148 -10.00 14.36 11.27
CA GLY A 148 -11.00 13.54 10.60
C GLY A 148 -11.94 14.39 9.73
N LEU A 149 -11.52 15.62 9.40
CA LEU A 149 -12.20 16.49 8.46
C LEU A 149 -12.02 15.89 7.07
N LYS A 150 -12.82 14.88 6.75
CA LYS A 150 -12.96 14.38 5.40
C LYS A 150 -13.89 15.32 4.66
N THR A 151 -13.40 15.95 3.61
CA THR A 151 -14.32 16.59 2.67
C THR A 151 -15.18 15.51 2.01
N GLY A 152 -16.46 15.80 1.71
CA GLY A 152 -17.29 14.90 0.88
C GLY A 152 -16.71 14.63 -0.52
N LEU A 153 -15.64 15.35 -0.88
CA LEU A 153 -14.85 15.19 -2.09
C LEU A 153 -13.83 14.04 -1.99
N SER A 154 -13.44 13.60 -0.79
CA SER A 154 -12.62 12.38 -0.61
C SER A 154 -13.23 11.16 -1.31
N GLY A 155 -14.56 11.04 -1.32
CA GLY A 155 -15.29 9.99 -2.05
C GLY A 155 -15.27 10.11 -3.58
N LYS A 156 -14.76 11.21 -4.15
CA LYS A 156 -14.47 11.27 -5.59
C LYS A 156 -13.12 10.63 -5.93
N GLY A 157 -12.13 10.81 -5.06
CA GLY A 157 -10.76 10.36 -5.32
C GLY A 157 -10.45 8.95 -4.85
N SER A 158 -11.37 8.28 -4.15
CA SER A 158 -11.20 6.92 -3.67
C SER A 158 -11.17 5.89 -4.80
N PHE A 159 -10.41 4.81 -4.56
CA PHE A 159 -10.59 3.55 -5.27
C PHE A 159 -11.65 2.75 -4.52
N ASP A 160 -12.91 3.07 -4.74
CA ASP A 160 -14.04 2.32 -4.21
C ASP A 160 -14.69 1.45 -5.29
N VAL A 161 -15.45 0.45 -4.83
CA VAL A 161 -16.08 -0.54 -5.72
C VAL A 161 -16.83 0.14 -6.88
N ARG A 162 -17.64 1.18 -6.62
CA ARG A 162 -18.50 1.81 -7.65
C ARG A 162 -17.71 2.38 -8.82
N HIS A 163 -16.50 2.87 -8.56
CA HIS A 163 -15.63 3.40 -9.59
C HIS A 163 -14.77 2.28 -10.21
N VAL A 164 -14.17 1.43 -9.38
CA VAL A 164 -13.26 0.38 -9.84
C VAL A 164 -13.94 -0.61 -10.78
N ILE A 165 -15.23 -0.96 -10.58
CA ILE A 165 -15.90 -1.91 -11.49
C ILE A 165 -15.89 -1.45 -12.96
N ASN A 166 -15.85 -0.13 -13.18
CA ASN A 166 -15.93 0.47 -14.51
C ASN A 166 -14.55 0.90 -15.04
N MET A 167 -13.47 0.64 -14.29
CA MET A 167 -12.11 0.93 -14.73
C MET A 167 -11.67 -0.14 -15.73
N PRO A 168 -11.24 0.20 -16.95
CA PRO A 168 -10.89 -0.79 -17.97
C PRO A 168 -9.49 -1.37 -17.73
N PHE A 169 -9.34 -2.15 -16.65
CA PHE A 169 -8.07 -2.78 -16.34
C PHE A 169 -7.71 -3.82 -17.40
N LYS A 170 -6.45 -3.79 -17.81
CA LYS A 170 -5.83 -4.90 -18.54
C LYS A 170 -5.37 -5.97 -17.52
N PRO A 171 -5.10 -7.21 -17.94
CA PRO A 171 -4.62 -8.26 -17.05
C PRO A 171 -3.33 -7.86 -16.34
N SER A 172 -3.41 -7.45 -15.07
CA SER A 172 -2.31 -6.96 -14.25
C SER A 172 -2.19 -7.73 -12.94
N VAL A 173 -1.12 -7.45 -12.19
CA VAL A 173 -0.94 -7.89 -10.80
C VAL A 173 -0.99 -6.68 -9.88
N ALA A 174 -1.91 -6.71 -8.93
CA ALA A 174 -2.08 -5.66 -7.93
C ALA A 174 -1.73 -6.18 -6.53
N PHE A 175 -0.81 -5.51 -5.85
CA PHE A 175 -0.55 -5.65 -4.43
C PHE A 175 -1.01 -4.38 -3.72
N ILE A 176 -2.10 -4.48 -2.98
CA ILE A 176 -2.69 -3.35 -2.24
C ILE A 176 -2.46 -3.54 -0.75
N GLU A 177 -1.48 -2.80 -0.25
CA GLU A 177 -1.18 -2.65 1.16
C GLU A 177 -2.17 -1.67 1.80
N SER A 178 -3.29 -2.18 2.28
CA SER A 178 -4.34 -1.38 2.92
C SER A 178 -5.23 -2.26 3.78
N CYS A 179 -5.68 -1.73 4.92
CA CYS A 179 -6.55 -2.46 5.84
C CYS A 179 -7.80 -3.01 5.12
N LEU A 180 -8.11 -4.28 5.36
CA LEU A 180 -9.36 -4.96 4.96
C LEU A 180 -9.69 -5.00 3.46
N VAL A 181 -8.87 -4.44 2.56
CA VAL A 181 -9.15 -4.41 1.11
C VAL A 181 -9.26 -5.82 0.50
N GLY A 182 -8.57 -6.78 1.11
CA GLY A 182 -8.66 -8.19 0.77
C GLY A 182 -9.79 -8.94 1.48
N LYS A 183 -10.65 -8.31 2.28
CA LYS A 183 -11.71 -9.01 3.02
C LYS A 183 -12.91 -9.34 2.12
N ILE A 184 -13.33 -10.62 2.14
CA ILE A 184 -14.58 -11.09 1.50
C ILE A 184 -15.51 -11.86 2.44
N GLU A 185 -15.05 -12.19 3.66
CA GLU A 185 -15.76 -13.08 4.58
C GLU A 185 -17.08 -12.45 5.04
N GLY A 186 -18.20 -13.12 4.74
CA GLY A 186 -19.55 -12.68 5.12
C GLY A 186 -20.05 -11.46 4.32
N LEU A 187 -19.44 -11.17 3.17
CA LEU A 187 -19.78 -10.04 2.32
C LEU A 187 -20.22 -10.53 0.93
N LEU A 188 -21.11 -9.77 0.30
CA LEU A 188 -21.41 -9.96 -1.13
C LEU A 188 -20.17 -9.60 -1.96
N PRO A 189 -19.79 -10.40 -2.98
CA PRO A 189 -18.63 -10.11 -3.83
C PRO A 189 -18.63 -8.69 -4.41
N GLU A 190 -19.79 -8.18 -4.81
CA GLU A 190 -20.00 -6.86 -5.41
C GLU A 190 -19.76 -5.70 -4.42
N ASN A 191 -19.64 -6.00 -3.13
CA ASN A 191 -19.26 -5.04 -2.09
C ASN A 191 -17.78 -5.14 -1.71
N CYS A 192 -17.03 -6.05 -2.33
CA CYS A 192 -15.63 -6.31 -2.00
C CYS A 192 -14.72 -5.72 -3.07
N LEU A 193 -13.85 -4.79 -2.67
CA LEU A 193 -12.94 -4.10 -3.59
C LEU A 193 -12.01 -5.07 -4.33
N SER A 194 -11.49 -6.08 -3.62
CA SER A 194 -10.68 -7.14 -4.25
C SER A 194 -11.39 -7.83 -5.41
N GLN A 195 -12.71 -8.07 -5.30
CA GLN A 195 -13.48 -8.70 -6.35
C GLN A 195 -13.79 -7.71 -7.48
N ALA A 196 -14.01 -6.43 -7.16
CA ALA A 196 -14.17 -5.37 -8.15
C ALA A 196 -12.95 -5.21 -9.06
N TYR A 197 -11.73 -5.30 -8.53
CA TYR A 197 -10.52 -5.29 -9.36
C TYR A 197 -10.46 -6.47 -10.33
N LEU A 198 -10.85 -7.66 -9.86
CA LEU A 198 -10.84 -8.88 -10.67
C LEU A 198 -11.95 -8.85 -11.73
N HIS A 199 -13.12 -8.34 -11.38
CA HIS A 199 -14.20 -8.06 -12.33
C HIS A 199 -13.71 -7.08 -13.42
N ALA A 200 -13.06 -6.01 -13.01
CA ALA A 200 -12.59 -4.94 -13.89
C ALA A 200 -11.42 -5.33 -14.83
N GLY A 201 -10.79 -6.49 -14.59
CA GLY A 201 -9.81 -7.08 -15.52
C GLY A 201 -8.46 -7.46 -14.92
N VAL A 202 -8.19 -7.14 -13.65
CA VAL A 202 -6.95 -7.54 -12.96
C VAL A 202 -6.85 -9.06 -12.86
N ASN A 203 -5.67 -9.62 -13.05
CA ASN A 203 -5.48 -11.07 -13.09
C ASN A 203 -5.13 -11.68 -11.73
N ALA A 204 -4.36 -10.93 -10.93
CA ALA A 204 -4.05 -11.31 -9.55
C ALA A 204 -4.12 -10.10 -8.64
N PHE A 205 -4.82 -10.26 -7.51
CA PHE A 205 -5.02 -9.21 -6.52
C PHE A 205 -4.61 -9.72 -5.14
N ILE A 206 -3.61 -9.07 -4.54
CA ILE A 206 -3.05 -9.39 -3.23
C ILE A 206 -3.39 -8.26 -2.28
N ALA A 207 -4.04 -8.56 -1.17
CA ALA A 207 -4.39 -7.55 -0.17
C ALA A 207 -4.65 -8.16 1.21
N ALA A 208 -4.63 -7.32 2.24
CA ALA A 208 -4.87 -7.72 3.62
C ALA A 208 -6.36 -7.96 3.91
N THR A 209 -6.65 -9.05 4.61
CA THR A 209 -7.99 -9.39 5.13
C THR A 209 -8.27 -8.79 6.51
N ARG A 210 -7.25 -8.23 7.15
CA ARG A 210 -7.29 -7.69 8.52
C ARG A 210 -6.74 -6.26 8.53
N TYR A 211 -6.67 -5.69 9.73
CA TYR A 211 -6.06 -4.39 9.93
C TYR A 211 -4.54 -4.54 9.88
N THR A 212 -3.93 -3.89 8.90
CA THR A 212 -2.48 -3.89 8.69
C THR A 212 -1.81 -2.99 9.72
N ALA A 213 -0.59 -3.35 10.10
CA ALA A 213 0.25 -2.58 11.02
C ALA A 213 1.47 -2.05 10.28
N ASP A 214 1.95 -0.87 10.65
CA ASP A 214 3.16 -0.26 10.09
C ASP A 214 3.77 0.70 11.13
N PRO A 215 5.12 0.84 11.21
CA PRO A 215 5.78 1.74 12.18
C PRO A 215 5.36 3.20 12.02
N GLY A 216 5.05 3.63 10.79
CA GLY A 216 4.65 5.00 10.50
C GLY A 216 5.69 6.09 10.79
N TYR A 217 6.97 5.72 10.93
CA TYR A 217 8.10 6.64 11.05
C TYR A 217 9.43 5.92 10.73
N LEU A 218 10.46 6.71 10.36
CA LEU A 218 11.82 6.24 10.04
C LEU A 218 12.74 6.18 11.25
N GLU A 219 13.56 5.13 11.34
CA GLU A 219 14.64 4.99 12.33
C GLU A 219 15.96 5.66 11.88
N PRO A 220 16.83 6.14 12.80
CA PRO A 220 16.66 6.20 14.26
C PRO A 220 16.02 7.52 14.73
N GLY A 221 15.22 7.50 15.80
CA GLY A 221 14.77 8.73 16.49
C GLY A 221 15.73 9.13 17.61
N LEU A 222 16.70 10.02 17.38
CA LEU A 222 17.78 10.29 18.34
C LEU A 222 17.56 11.45 19.33
N ILE A 223 16.86 12.54 18.94
CA ILE A 223 16.75 13.75 19.78
C ILE A 223 15.56 13.65 20.76
N PHE A 224 14.47 13.06 20.29
CA PHE A 224 13.42 12.44 21.08
C PHE A 224 13.15 11.09 20.41
N LYS A 225 13.28 9.99 21.16
CA LYS A 225 12.90 8.66 20.67
C LYS A 225 11.48 8.72 20.08
N GLY A 226 11.34 8.41 18.79
CA GLY A 226 10.06 8.48 18.05
C GLY A 226 9.75 9.80 17.33
N PHE A 227 10.69 10.76 17.29
CA PHE A 227 10.53 11.99 16.51
C PHE A 227 11.16 11.87 15.11
N GLY A 228 10.32 11.68 14.08
CA GLY A 228 10.70 11.20 12.75
C GLY A 228 11.53 12.14 11.87
N ILE A 229 11.68 13.41 12.23
CA ILE A 229 12.42 14.39 11.40
C ILE A 229 13.90 14.02 11.23
N TYR A 230 14.52 13.46 12.27
CA TYR A 230 15.91 13.02 12.18
C TYR A 230 16.03 11.77 11.31
N GLY A 231 15.13 10.80 11.49
CA GLY A 231 15.04 9.61 10.64
C GLY A 231 14.93 10.00 9.16
N TYR A 232 14.09 11.00 8.84
CA TYR A 232 13.99 11.57 7.51
C TYR A 232 15.31 12.15 6.98
N ILE A 233 15.98 13.00 7.77
CA ILE A 233 17.24 13.64 7.37
C ILE A 233 18.34 12.57 7.19
N ASN A 234 18.44 11.61 8.10
CA ASN A 234 19.42 10.54 8.07
C ASN A 234 19.19 9.61 6.87
N ALA A 235 17.94 9.20 6.63
CA ALA A 235 17.56 8.41 5.46
C ALA A 235 17.88 9.16 4.16
N THR A 236 17.57 10.45 4.08
CA THR A 236 17.89 11.29 2.92
C THR A 236 19.40 11.36 2.70
N LYS A 237 20.18 11.60 3.77
CA LYS A 237 21.65 11.65 3.71
C LYS A 237 22.24 10.30 3.27
N ASN A 238 21.77 9.19 3.83
CA ASN A 238 22.28 7.86 3.48
C ASN A 238 21.94 7.46 2.05
N LEU A 239 20.75 7.82 1.57
CA LEU A 239 20.39 7.63 0.18
C LEU A 239 21.27 8.47 -0.73
N TRP A 240 21.48 9.74 -0.42
CA TRP A 240 22.29 10.65 -1.23
C TRP A 240 23.78 10.28 -1.28
N LEU A 241 24.37 9.92 -0.13
CA LEU A 241 25.80 9.61 -0.03
C LEU A 241 26.14 8.16 -0.44
N TYR A 242 25.24 7.21 -0.18
CA TYR A 242 25.56 5.78 -0.26
C TYR A 242 24.57 4.97 -1.11
N GLY A 243 23.51 5.58 -1.65
CA GLY A 243 22.47 4.86 -2.39
C GLY A 243 21.68 3.87 -1.53
N LYS A 244 21.65 4.06 -0.20
CA LYS A 244 21.01 3.15 0.75
C LYS A 244 19.63 3.67 1.17
N TYR A 245 18.60 2.86 0.92
CA TYR A 245 17.24 3.10 1.40
C TYR A 245 17.09 2.62 2.85
N PRO A 246 16.15 3.19 3.63
CA PRO A 246 15.70 2.64 4.90
C PRO A 246 15.20 1.21 4.74
N ASP A 247 15.30 0.41 5.80
CA ASP A 247 14.71 -0.92 5.85
C ASP A 247 13.19 -0.84 5.81
N LEU A 248 12.57 -1.81 5.12
CA LEU A 248 11.12 -1.95 5.07
C LEU A 248 10.67 -2.87 6.20
N HIS A 249 9.45 -2.65 6.67
CA HIS A 249 8.83 -3.43 7.73
C HIS A 249 7.40 -3.85 7.33
N PHE A 250 6.83 -4.80 8.06
CA PHE A 250 5.44 -5.27 7.88
C PHE A 250 5.05 -5.53 6.41
N GLY A 251 3.91 -5.00 5.96
CA GLY A 251 3.34 -5.26 4.65
C GLY A 251 4.21 -4.74 3.51
N ALA A 252 4.89 -3.60 3.69
CA ALA A 252 5.82 -3.08 2.68
C ALA A 252 7.03 -4.01 2.45
N LEU A 253 7.56 -4.63 3.50
CA LEU A 253 8.63 -5.63 3.38
C LEU A 253 8.15 -6.88 2.63
N LEU A 254 6.96 -7.38 2.97
CA LEU A 254 6.37 -8.53 2.32
C LEU A 254 6.08 -8.25 0.84
N ALA A 255 5.56 -7.05 0.54
CA ALA A 255 5.32 -6.59 -0.83
C ALA A 255 6.60 -6.47 -1.64
N GLU A 256 7.68 -5.92 -1.07
CA GLU A 256 8.97 -5.87 -1.74
C GLU A 256 9.47 -7.28 -2.09
N ASP A 257 9.47 -8.20 -1.12
CA ASP A 257 9.92 -9.56 -1.36
C ASP A 257 9.07 -10.28 -2.41
N PHE A 258 7.76 -10.03 -2.42
CA PHE A 258 6.86 -10.55 -3.46
C PHE A 258 7.20 -10.00 -4.85
N ILE A 259 7.37 -8.67 -4.96
CA ILE A 259 7.69 -7.98 -6.22
C ILE A 259 9.02 -8.46 -6.77
N LEU A 260 10.07 -8.54 -5.93
CA LEU A 260 11.39 -8.98 -6.35
C LEU A 260 11.38 -10.46 -6.77
N ASP A 261 10.69 -11.34 -6.04
CA ASP A 261 10.62 -12.76 -6.41
C ASP A 261 9.89 -12.98 -7.74
N LEU A 262 8.85 -12.19 -8.04
CA LEU A 262 8.19 -12.20 -9.34
C LEU A 262 9.14 -11.82 -10.48
N ILE A 263 9.84 -10.68 -10.32
CA ILE A 263 10.59 -10.05 -11.40
C ILE A 263 11.95 -10.72 -11.63
N GLU A 264 12.64 -11.11 -10.55
CA GLU A 264 14.00 -11.61 -10.60
C GLU A 264 14.06 -13.13 -10.76
N ASN A 265 13.07 -13.86 -10.20
CA ASN A 265 13.10 -15.33 -10.16
C ASN A 265 12.10 -15.99 -11.11
N ASN A 266 11.43 -15.22 -11.98
CA ASN A 266 10.41 -15.75 -12.90
C ASN A 266 9.35 -16.60 -12.19
N SER A 267 8.94 -16.16 -11.00
CA SER A 267 8.04 -16.93 -10.14
C SER A 267 6.58 -16.66 -10.49
N THR A 268 5.71 -17.62 -10.23
CA THR A 268 4.26 -17.37 -10.24
C THR A 268 3.87 -16.48 -9.06
N VAL A 269 2.72 -15.80 -9.14
CA VAL A 269 2.21 -14.96 -8.03
C VAL A 269 2.03 -15.76 -6.74
N GLY A 270 1.65 -17.04 -6.82
CA GLY A 270 1.54 -17.90 -5.65
C GLY A 270 2.89 -18.27 -5.06
N MET A 271 3.88 -18.60 -5.90
CA MET A 271 5.25 -18.90 -5.45
C MET A 271 5.89 -17.67 -4.81
N ALA A 272 5.79 -16.51 -5.45
CA ALA A 272 6.34 -15.27 -4.94
C ALA A 272 5.75 -14.90 -3.58
N LEU A 273 4.41 -14.98 -3.42
CA LEU A 273 3.77 -14.63 -2.14
C LEU A 273 4.16 -15.61 -1.04
N ARG A 274 4.21 -16.92 -1.33
CA ARG A 274 4.68 -17.94 -0.39
C ARG A 274 6.12 -17.69 0.02
N ASN A 275 7.00 -17.40 -0.93
CA ASN A 275 8.42 -17.17 -0.68
C ASN A 275 8.64 -15.89 0.15
N ALA A 276 7.91 -14.81 -0.13
CA ALA A 276 7.92 -13.59 0.66
C ALA A 276 7.50 -13.86 2.12
N LYS A 277 6.41 -14.60 2.32
CA LYS A 277 5.96 -15.02 3.66
C LYS A 277 7.00 -15.86 4.40
N ASN A 278 7.64 -16.80 3.72
CA ASN A 278 8.68 -17.64 4.34
C ASN A 278 9.91 -16.84 4.78
N LYS A 279 10.24 -15.75 4.08
CA LYS A 279 11.37 -14.86 4.40
C LYS A 279 11.01 -13.79 5.45
N TYR A 280 9.74 -13.46 5.61
CA TYR A 280 9.27 -12.31 6.40
C TYR A 280 9.68 -12.33 7.87
N LEU A 281 9.31 -13.37 8.64
CA LEU A 281 9.61 -13.41 10.08
C LEU A 281 11.12 -13.38 10.39
N PRO A 282 11.99 -14.16 9.70
CA PRO A 282 13.44 -14.04 9.89
C PRO A 282 13.98 -12.62 9.69
N LYS A 283 13.40 -11.84 8.78
CA LYS A 283 13.83 -10.46 8.51
C LYS A 283 13.33 -9.47 9.54
N ASP A 284 12.06 -9.57 9.94
CA ASP A 284 11.40 -8.49 10.70
C ASP A 284 11.15 -8.82 12.18
N ALA A 285 11.20 -10.09 12.61
CA ALA A 285 10.82 -10.48 13.99
C ALA A 285 11.64 -9.76 15.08
N ASN A 286 12.89 -9.40 14.78
CA ASN A 286 13.78 -8.73 15.73
C ASN A 286 13.76 -7.21 15.65
N SER A 287 13.16 -6.61 14.61
CA SER A 287 12.98 -5.17 14.51
C SER A 287 12.15 -4.68 15.69
N THR A 288 12.47 -3.51 16.22
CA THR A 288 11.77 -2.91 17.35
C THR A 288 11.25 -1.54 16.97
N PHE A 289 10.05 -1.23 17.44
CA PHE A 289 9.39 0.03 17.15
C PHE A 289 8.92 0.70 18.43
N LEU A 290 8.96 2.02 18.43
CA LEU A 290 8.28 2.88 19.37
C LEU A 290 6.86 3.04 18.88
N TRP A 291 5.90 2.50 19.63
CA TRP A 291 4.50 2.68 19.27
C TRP A 291 4.17 4.17 19.35
N THR A 292 3.64 4.73 18.27
CA THR A 292 3.30 6.15 18.22
C THR A 292 1.78 6.33 18.17
N PRO A 293 1.17 7.00 19.16
CA PRO A 293 1.79 7.59 20.34
C PRO A 293 2.03 6.52 21.40
N PRO A 294 3.10 6.66 22.19
CA PRO A 294 3.38 5.70 23.24
C PRO A 294 2.18 5.69 24.19
N LEU A 295 1.56 4.51 24.36
CA LEU A 295 0.38 4.34 25.22
C LEU A 295 0.66 4.73 26.68
N CYS A 296 1.93 4.94 27.04
CA CYS A 296 2.38 5.46 28.32
C CYS A 296 3.58 6.40 28.13
N MET A 297 3.84 7.28 29.10
CA MET A 297 5.01 8.17 29.10
C MET A 297 6.37 7.43 29.09
N GLN A 298 6.39 6.10 29.20
CA GLN A 298 7.58 5.28 29.06
C GLN A 298 7.73 4.87 27.58
N LEU A 299 8.69 5.50 26.89
CA LEU A 299 9.10 5.16 25.53
C LEU A 299 9.79 3.78 25.53
N LYS A 300 9.00 2.71 25.56
CA LYS A 300 9.51 1.34 25.46
C LYS A 300 9.34 0.81 24.05
N GLU A 301 10.46 0.51 23.43
CA GLU A 301 10.51 -0.22 22.17
C GLU A 301 9.87 -1.61 22.34
N THR A 302 9.01 -1.98 21.40
CA THR A 302 8.37 -3.29 21.35
C THR A 302 8.70 -3.96 20.02
N LYS A 303 8.88 -5.29 20.05
CA LYS A 303 9.02 -6.08 18.83
C LYS A 303 7.70 -6.19 18.06
N ALA A 304 6.56 -5.92 18.71
CA ALA A 304 5.21 -6.07 18.13
C ALA A 304 5.01 -7.42 17.41
N LEU A 305 5.49 -8.51 18.03
CA LEU A 305 5.49 -9.84 17.40
C LEU A 305 4.08 -10.29 17.01
N ASP A 306 3.08 -9.99 17.83
CA ASP A 306 1.67 -10.24 17.53
C ASP A 306 1.24 -9.62 16.19
N LYS A 307 1.62 -8.37 15.94
CA LYS A 307 1.32 -7.66 14.69
C LYS A 307 2.08 -8.24 13.51
N LYS A 308 3.34 -8.64 13.70
CA LYS A 308 4.14 -9.30 12.66
C LYS A 308 3.56 -10.67 12.30
N TYR A 309 3.10 -11.44 13.28
CA TYR A 309 2.39 -12.69 13.02
C TYR A 309 1.07 -12.45 12.25
N VAL A 310 0.32 -11.40 12.57
CA VAL A 310 -0.87 -11.01 11.77
C VAL A 310 -0.46 -10.66 10.34
N CYS A 311 0.57 -9.84 10.15
CA CYS A 311 1.09 -9.45 8.83
C CYS A 311 1.44 -10.66 7.95
N LEU A 312 2.03 -11.71 8.52
CA LEU A 312 2.35 -12.93 7.79
C LEU A 312 1.10 -13.61 7.17
N HIS A 313 -0.03 -13.55 7.88
CA HIS A 313 -1.25 -14.28 7.52
C HIS A 313 -2.30 -13.43 6.81
N GLU A 314 -2.30 -12.11 6.98
CA GLU A 314 -3.39 -11.26 6.52
C GLU A 314 -3.43 -11.07 5.00
N PHE A 315 -2.29 -11.08 4.32
CA PHE A 315 -2.21 -10.95 2.85
C PHE A 315 -2.62 -12.24 2.17
N ILE A 316 -3.65 -12.16 1.34
CA ILE A 316 -4.13 -13.29 0.56
C ILE A 316 -4.12 -12.94 -0.92
N LEU A 317 -3.95 -13.96 -1.74
CA LEU A 317 -3.98 -13.88 -3.19
C LEU A 317 -5.38 -14.25 -3.69
N TYR A 318 -5.96 -13.37 -4.50
CA TYR A 318 -7.11 -13.65 -5.34
C TYR A 318 -6.68 -13.71 -6.79
N GLY A 319 -6.94 -14.84 -7.45
CA GLY A 319 -6.45 -15.15 -8.79
C GLY A 319 -5.89 -16.56 -8.84
N ASP A 320 -5.28 -16.93 -9.96
CA ASP A 320 -4.60 -18.22 -10.10
C ASP A 320 -3.19 -18.16 -9.46
N PRO A 321 -2.88 -18.95 -8.40
CA PRO A 321 -1.53 -19.00 -7.83
C PRO A 321 -0.45 -19.51 -8.80
N ALA A 322 -0.82 -20.21 -9.87
CA ALA A 322 0.09 -20.63 -10.93
C ALA A 322 0.30 -19.55 -12.00
N PHE A 323 -0.43 -18.42 -11.95
CA PHE A 323 -0.25 -17.34 -12.89
C PHE A 323 1.14 -16.72 -12.78
N ASN A 324 1.85 -16.68 -13.91
CA ASN A 324 3.11 -15.95 -14.03
C ASN A 324 2.89 -14.70 -14.90
N PRO A 325 2.89 -13.49 -14.31
CA PRO A 325 2.75 -12.24 -15.06
C PRO A 325 4.02 -11.88 -15.84
N TRP A 326 5.14 -12.54 -15.51
CA TRP A 326 6.45 -12.29 -16.05
C TRP A 326 6.81 -13.41 -17.02
N ASN A 327 6.73 -13.09 -18.31
CA ASN A 327 7.35 -13.91 -19.33
C ASN A 327 8.25 -12.95 -20.12
N LYS A 328 9.44 -12.68 -19.59
CA LYS A 328 10.54 -12.30 -20.48
C LYS A 328 10.71 -13.51 -21.37
N LEU A 329 10.16 -13.45 -22.59
CA LEU A 329 10.53 -14.37 -23.64
C LEU A 329 12.06 -14.35 -23.64
N ILE A 330 12.64 -15.49 -23.25
CA ILE A 330 14.07 -15.69 -23.36
C ILE A 330 14.30 -15.72 -24.86
N ASP A 331 14.78 -14.60 -25.41
CA ASP A 331 15.26 -14.52 -26.79
C ASP A 331 16.43 -15.50 -27.00
#